data_AF-A0A3C1YDJ4-F1
#
_entry.id   AF-A0A3C1YDJ4-F1
#
_cell.length_a   1.000
_cell.length_b   1.000
_cell.length_c   1.000
_cell.angle_alpha   90.00
_cell.angle_beta   90.00
_cell.angle_gamma   90.00
#
_symmetry.space_group_name_H-M   'P 1'
#
loop_
_entity.id
_entity.type
_entity.pdbx_description
1 polymer ?
#
loop_
_entity_poly.entity_id
_entity_poly.type
_entity_poly.pdbx_seq_one_letter_code
_entity_poly.pdbx_strand_id
1 'polypeptide(L)' 'VYACCTHPVLSGPAKEHIIASPIKELVVTNTIPLRNSLKLDNAVVLSVAPLIGDAIVRIHEDRSVSELFD' A
#
# COMPACT_ATOMS: atom_id res chain seq x y z
N VAL A 1 -8.81 1.52 -16.45
CA VAL A 1 -7.63 2.26 -15.94
C VAL A 1 -7.19 1.61 -14.65
N TYR A 2 -5.89 1.44 -14.41
CA TYR A 2 -5.36 0.93 -13.13
C TYR A 2 -4.73 2.10 -12.36
N ALA A 3 -4.84 2.11 -11.04
CA ALA A 3 -4.22 3.11 -10.17
C ALA A 3 -3.47 2.42 -9.03
N CYS A 4 -2.38 3.04 -8.57
CA CYS A 4 -1.65 2.54 -7.41
C CYS A 4 -1.07 3.67 -6.55
N CYS A 5 -0.94 3.41 -5.24
CA CYS A 5 -0.21 4.31 -4.34
C CYS A 5 0.36 3.54 -3.15
N THR A 6 1.43 4.06 -2.55
CA THR A 6 2.00 3.46 -1.34
C THR A 6 1.07 3.63 -0.15
N HIS A 7 0.52 4.82 0.07
CA HIS A 7 -0.19 5.17 1.31
C HIS A 7 -1.69 5.36 1.08
N PRO A 8 -2.55 4.40 1.48
CA PRO A 8 -3.99 4.52 1.30
C PRO A 8 -4.64 5.37 2.41
N VAL A 9 -4.35 6.67 2.43
CA VAL A 9 -4.98 7.61 3.40
C VAL A 9 -6.50 7.65 3.22
N LEU A 10 -6.96 7.69 1.96
CA LEU A 10 -8.36 7.60 1.52
C LEU A 10 -9.36 8.33 2.43
N SER A 11 -9.07 9.59 2.74
CA SER A 11 -9.86 10.41 3.66
C SER A 11 -11.10 11.03 2.99
N GLY A 12 -12.08 11.42 3.81
CA GLY A 12 -13.28 12.11 3.34
C GLY A 12 -14.04 11.30 2.27
N PRO A 13 -14.39 11.91 1.12
CA PRO A 13 -15.19 11.27 0.07
C PRO A 13 -14.38 10.37 -0.88
N ALA A 14 -13.16 9.96 -0.49
CA ALA A 14 -12.26 9.22 -1.38
C ALA A 14 -12.87 7.91 -1.88
N LYS A 15 -13.60 7.19 -1.00
CA LYS A 15 -14.26 5.93 -1.36
C LYS A 15 -15.29 6.14 -2.47
N GLU A 16 -16.16 7.12 -2.31
CA GLU A 16 -17.21 7.47 -3.25
C GLU A 16 -16.63 7.88 -4.61
N HIS A 17 -15.56 8.67 -4.59
CA HIS A 17 -14.86 9.09 -5.80
C HIS A 17 -14.24 7.90 -6.55
N ILE A 18 -13.62 6.96 -5.82
CA ILE A 18 -13.00 5.78 -6.45
C ILE A 18 -14.08 4.89 -7.07
N ILE A 19 -15.20 4.67 -6.38
CA ILE A 19 -16.33 3.88 -6.90
C ILE A 19 -16.94 4.51 -8.16
N ALA A 20 -17.08 5.84 -8.18
CA ALA A 20 -17.63 6.56 -9.32
C ALA A 20 -16.64 6.74 -10.49
N SER A 21 -15.38 6.38 -10.30
CA SER A 21 -14.31 6.57 -11.29
C SER A 21 -14.22 5.40 -12.30
N PRO A 22 -13.56 5.59 -13.45
CA PRO A 22 -13.26 4.51 -14.40
C PRO A 22 -12.09 3.59 -13.96
N ILE A 23 -11.70 3.63 -12.68
CA ILE A 23 -10.62 2.79 -12.13
C ILE A 23 -11.12 1.35 -12.02
N LYS A 24 -10.47 0.48 -12.80
CA LYS A 24 -10.71 -0.97 -12.80
C LYS A 24 -10.18 -1.62 -11.54
N GLU A 25 -9.00 -1.20 -11.07
CA GLU A 25 -8.38 -1.73 -9.86
C GLU A 25 -7.46 -0.68 -9.23
N LEU A 26 -7.50 -0.62 -7.90
CA LEU A 26 -6.67 0.22 -7.07
C LEU A 26 -5.72 -0.66 -6.23
N VAL A 27 -4.42 -0.60 -6.52
CA VAL A 27 -3.40 -1.35 -5.78
C VAL A 27 -2.74 -0.44 -4.75
N VAL A 28 -2.82 -0.81 -3.47
CA VAL A 28 -2.23 -0.03 -2.37
C VAL A 28 -1.38 -0.90 -1.48
N THR A 29 -0.56 -0.30 -0.61
CA THR A 29 0.15 -1.07 0.41
C THR A 29 -0.55 -1.00 1.77
N ASN A 30 -0.24 -1.93 2.66
CA ASN A 30 -0.71 -1.93 4.05
C ASN A 30 0.07 -0.96 4.97
N THR A 31 0.74 0.08 4.43
CA THR A 31 1.36 1.13 5.26
C THR A 31 0.35 1.91 6.10
N ILE A 32 -0.92 1.96 5.67
CA ILE A 32 -2.05 2.45 6.46
C ILE A 32 -3.13 1.35 6.45
N PRO A 33 -3.62 0.89 7.63
CA PRO A 33 -4.67 -0.11 7.69
C PRO A 33 -5.99 0.38 7.07
N LEU A 34 -6.50 -0.34 6.07
CA LEU A 34 -7.84 -0.12 5.54
C LEU A 34 -8.88 -0.62 6.54
N ARG A 35 -9.61 0.31 7.17
CA ARG A 35 -10.73 -0.01 8.06
C ARG A 35 -11.91 -0.57 7.25
N ASN A 36 -12.78 -1.34 7.89
CA ASN A 36 -13.94 -1.96 7.23
C ASN A 36 -14.83 -0.96 6.46
N SER A 37 -14.94 0.29 6.91
CA SER A 37 -15.68 1.35 6.20
C SER A 37 -15.08 1.72 4.84
N LEU A 38 -13.78 1.51 4.65
CA LEU A 38 -13.02 1.85 3.44
C LEU A 38 -12.75 0.64 2.54
N LYS A 39 -13.39 -0.51 2.81
CA LYS A 39 -13.32 -1.66 1.89
C LYS A 39 -13.94 -1.27 0.56
N LEU A 40 -13.14 -1.47 -0.49
CA LEU A 40 -13.44 -1.27 -1.90
C LEU A 40 -13.29 -2.63 -2.58
N ASP A 41 -14.30 -3.06 -3.32
CA ASP A 41 -14.29 -4.39 -3.95
C ASP A 41 -13.22 -4.51 -5.04
N ASN A 42 -12.81 -3.39 -5.62
CA ASN A 42 -11.76 -3.28 -6.63
C ASN A 42 -10.40 -2.86 -6.06
N ALA A 43 -10.17 -2.97 -4.74
CA ALA A 43 -8.88 -2.64 -4.13
C ALA A 43 -8.07 -3.90 -3.76
N VAL A 44 -6.79 -3.89 -4.12
CA VAL A 44 -5.81 -4.92 -3.76
C VAL A 44 -4.81 -4.31 -2.78
N VAL A 45 -4.56 -5.00 -1.67
CA VAL A 45 -3.60 -4.56 -0.65
C VAL A 45 -2.36 -5.44 -0.66
N LEU A 46 -1.22 -4.85 -0.98
CA LEU A 46 0.09 -5.48 -0.93
C LEU A 46 0.75 -5.24 0.42
N SER A 47 1.43 -6.25 0.94
CA SER A 47 2.15 -6.12 2.22
C SER A 47 3.54 -5.53 2.00
N VAL A 48 3.89 -4.48 2.75
CA VAL A 48 5.28 -4.00 2.87
C VAL A 48 6.02 -4.64 4.06
N ALA A 49 5.37 -5.55 4.81
CA ALA A 49 5.98 -6.18 5.97
C ALA A 49 7.29 -6.93 5.66
N PRO A 50 7.41 -7.70 4.55
CA PRO A 50 8.68 -8.34 4.20
C PRO A 50 9.80 -7.33 3.93
N LEU A 51 9.50 -6.24 3.22
CA LEU A 51 10.45 -5.16 2.90
C LEU A 51 10.95 -4.47 4.16
N ILE A 52 10.02 -4.10 5.06
CA ILE A 52 10.36 -3.46 6.34
C ILE A 52 11.12 -4.43 7.25
N GLY A 53 10.72 -5.70 7.27
CA GLY A 53 11.39 -6.74 8.04
C GLY A 53 12.85 -6.93 7.65
N ASP A 54 13.14 -7.05 6.34
CA ASP A 54 14.51 -7.20 5.85
C ASP A 54 15.33 -5.92 6.08
N ALA A 55 14.72 -4.73 5.98
CA ALA A 55 15.37 -3.48 6.37
C ALA A 55 15.82 -3.47 7.84
N ILE A 56 14.97 -3.93 8.76
CA ILE A 56 15.32 -4.03 10.19
C ILE A 56 16.49 -4.99 10.40
N VAL A 57 16.46 -6.17 9.76
CA VAL A 57 17.55 -7.16 9.87
C VAL A 57 18.86 -6.59 9.35
N ARG A 58 18.86 -5.95 8.17
CA ARG A 58 20.06 -5.36 7.57
C ARG A 58 20.66 -4.25 8.42
N ILE A 59 19.84 -3.37 8.98
CA ILE A 59 20.29 -2.33 9.92
C ILE A 59 20.92 -2.96 11.17
N HIS A 60 20.31 -4.02 11.70
CA HIS A 60 20.83 -4.70 12.88
C HIS A 60 22.16 -5.42 12.61
N GLU A 61 22.35 -5.95 11.39
CA GLU A 61 23.53 -6.71 10.97
C GLU A 61 24.60 -5.86 10.26
N ASP A 62 24.49 -4.52 10.26
CA ASP A 62 25.38 -3.60 9.51
C ASP A 62 25.53 -3.96 8.01
N ARG A 63 24.47 -4.52 7.42
CA ARG A 63 24.40 -4.86 5.99
C ARG A 63 23.83 -3.68 5.19
N SER A 64 24.18 -3.63 3.91
CA SER A 64 23.67 -2.60 3.00
C SER A 64 22.14 -2.66 2.89
N VAL A 65 21.48 -1.53 3.17
CA VAL A 65 20.03 -1.34 2.97
C VAL A 65 19.73 -1.06 1.50
N SER A 66 20.68 -0.52 0.73
CA SER A 66 20.47 -0.19 -0.69
C SER A 66 20.12 -1.42 -1.54
N GLU A 67 20.63 -2.60 -1.16
CA GLU A 67 20.34 -3.90 -1.80
C GLU A 67 18.86 -4.33 -1.70
N LEU A 68 18.01 -3.64 -0.92
CA LEU A 68 16.57 -3.90 -0.87
C LEU A 68 15.81 -3.40 -2.11
N PHE A 69 16.43 -2.50 -2.88
CA PHE A 69 15.77 -1.74 -3.95
C PHE A 69 16.34 -2.03 -5.34
N ASP A 70 17.29 -2.95 -5.45
CA ASP A 70 17.82 -3.52 -6.70
C ASP A 70 17.09 -4.83 -7.05
#